data_AF-A0AAW1TUE8-F1
#
_entry.id   AF-A0AAW1TUE8-F1
#
_cell.length_a   1.000
_cell.length_b   1.000
_cell.length_c   1.000
_cell.angle_alpha   90.00
_cell.angle_beta   90.00
_cell.angle_gamma   90.00
#
_symmetry.space_group_name_H-M   'P 1'
#
loop_
_entity.id
_entity.type
_entity.pdbx_description
1 polymer ?
#
loop_
_entity_poly.entity_id
_entity_poly.type
_entity_poly.pdbx_seq_one_letter_code
_entity_poly.pdbx_strand_id
1 'polypeptide(L)'
;MANINLQSLTNKMDQFMYFLYEQNVDLACVTEHWATYEILERINSQNHKVGNAFCRASSRHGGAAIIMRNDISFNELNELRNLSFDKKIKIAAVRLNKLNIILIAIYRPPSSDIHPFLSILDDVLESCYTEYCS
;
A
#
# COMPACT_ATOMS: atom_id res chain seq x y z
N MET A 1 -3.74 -2.68 -13.44
CA MET A 1 -3.08 -2.28 -12.18
C MET A 1 -2.74 -0.80 -12.27
N ALA A 2 -2.94 -0.04 -11.19
CA ALA A 2 -2.58 1.38 -11.10
C ALA A 2 -1.56 1.62 -9.98
N ASN A 3 -0.65 2.57 -10.17
CA ASN A 3 0.24 3.08 -9.12
C ASN A 3 0.04 4.60 -9.02
N ILE A 4 -0.46 5.07 -7.87
CA ILE A 4 -0.98 6.44 -7.72
C ILE A 4 -0.41 7.09 -6.47
N ASN A 5 0.25 8.22 -6.65
CA ASN A 5 0.47 9.17 -5.56
C ASN A 5 -0.78 10.05 -5.43
N LEU A 6 -1.59 9.80 -4.41
CA LEU A 6 -2.94 10.36 -4.33
C LEU A 6 -2.97 11.77 -3.73
N GLN A 7 -2.02 12.10 -2.86
CA GLN A 7 -1.98 13.36 -2.10
C GLN A 7 -3.35 13.70 -1.49
N SER A 8 -3.72 12.96 -0.43
CA SER A 8 -5.02 12.97 0.23
C SER A 8 -6.12 12.16 -0.46
N LEU A 9 -6.59 11.14 0.25
CA LEU A 9 -7.80 10.39 -0.08
C LEU A 9 -9.06 11.09 0.41
N THR A 10 -9.02 11.73 1.58
CA THR A 10 -10.22 12.19 2.29
C THR A 10 -11.08 13.15 1.46
N ASN A 11 -10.47 14.05 0.69
CA ASN A 11 -11.17 14.98 -0.19
C ASN A 11 -11.37 14.48 -1.62
N LYS A 12 -10.82 13.30 -1.96
CA LYS A 12 -10.83 12.71 -3.30
C LYS A 12 -11.49 11.33 -3.33
N MET A 13 -12.13 10.88 -2.25
CA MET A 13 -12.67 9.53 -2.14
C MET A 13 -13.57 9.18 -3.32
N ASP A 14 -14.57 10.00 -3.61
CA ASP A 14 -15.52 9.72 -4.69
C ASP A 14 -14.85 9.73 -6.07
N GLN A 15 -13.93 10.66 -6.31
CA GLN A 15 -13.17 10.75 -7.57
C GLN A 15 -12.25 9.53 -7.74
N PHE A 16 -11.62 9.09 -6.66
CA PHE A 16 -10.75 7.93 -6.65
C PHE A 16 -11.55 6.65 -6.89
N MET A 17 -12.69 6.48 -6.24
CA MET A 17 -13.57 5.33 -6.46
C MET A 17 -14.14 5.32 -7.89
N TYR A 18 -14.53 6.48 -8.42
CA TYR A 18 -14.96 6.61 -9.80
C TYR A 18 -13.84 6.23 -10.78
N PHE A 19 -12.60 6.70 -10.54
CA PHE A 19 -11.44 6.30 -11.33
C PHE A 19 -11.21 4.79 -11.30
N LEU A 20 -11.27 4.15 -10.13
CA LEU A 20 -11.09 2.70 -10.02
C LEU A 20 -12.15 1.93 -10.84
N TYR A 21 -13.39 2.43 -10.83
CA TYR A 21 -14.49 1.83 -11.58
C TYR A 21 -14.34 2.04 -13.10
N GLU A 22 -14.19 3.30 -13.53
CA GLU A 22 -14.21 3.65 -14.95
C GLU A 22 -12.96 3.12 -15.69
N GLN A 23 -11.80 3.09 -15.03
CA GLN A 23 -10.59 2.47 -15.59
C GLN A 23 -10.51 0.95 -15.37
N ASN A 24 -11.55 0.34 -14.78
CA ASN A 24 -11.62 -1.09 -14.45
C ASN A 24 -10.36 -1.60 -13.72
N VAL A 25 -9.97 -0.90 -12.65
CA VAL A 25 -8.72 -1.16 -11.92
C VAL A 25 -8.90 -2.33 -10.96
N ASP A 26 -8.25 -3.46 -11.24
CA ASP A 26 -8.26 -4.62 -10.34
C ASP A 26 -7.42 -4.41 -9.06
N LEU A 27 -6.27 -3.74 -9.20
CA LEU A 27 -5.26 -3.54 -8.17
C LEU A 27 -4.72 -2.10 -8.26
N ALA A 28 -4.68 -1.40 -7.13
CA ALA A 28 -4.13 -0.05 -7.01
C ALA A 28 -3.13 0.02 -5.84
N CYS A 29 -1.88 0.35 -6.15
CA CYS A 29 -0.88 0.77 -5.17
C CYS A 29 -1.03 2.28 -4.97
N VAL A 30 -1.32 2.70 -3.75
CA VAL A 30 -1.61 4.10 -3.43
C VAL A 30 -0.63 4.61 -2.40
N THR A 31 0.03 5.73 -2.69
CA THR A 31 0.96 6.41 -1.78
C THR A 31 0.44 7.81 -1.45
N GLU A 32 0.92 8.39 -0.34
CA GLU A 32 0.52 9.74 0.08
C GLU A 32 -1.02 9.89 0.23
N HIS A 33 -1.69 8.82 0.68
CA HIS A 33 -3.15 8.82 0.83
C HIS A 33 -3.64 9.65 2.03
N TRP A 34 -2.77 9.94 3.01
CA TRP A 34 -3.07 10.83 4.15
C TRP A 34 -4.33 10.43 4.95
N ALA A 35 -4.69 9.16 4.94
CA ALA A 35 -5.88 8.63 5.59
C ALA A 35 -5.50 7.84 6.85
N THR A 36 -6.45 7.73 7.77
CA THR A 36 -6.40 6.76 8.89
C THR A 36 -6.95 5.42 8.43
N TYR A 37 -6.74 4.36 9.23
CA TYR A 37 -7.35 3.06 8.96
C TYR A 37 -8.88 3.15 8.88
N GLU A 38 -9.52 3.89 9.78
CA GLU A 38 -10.97 4.15 9.76
C GLU A 38 -11.44 4.79 8.43
N ILE A 39 -10.68 5.76 7.90
CA ILE A 39 -11.03 6.36 6.60
C ILE A 39 -10.85 5.35 5.46
N LEU A 40 -9.79 4.53 5.51
CA LEU A 40 -9.54 3.50 4.51
C LEU A 40 -10.61 2.39 4.54
N GLU A 41 -11.14 2.04 5.71
CA GLU A 41 -12.23 1.05 5.85
C GLU A 41 -13.49 1.45 5.08
N ARG A 42 -13.70 2.74 4.81
CA ARG A 42 -14.81 3.22 3.98
C ARG A 42 -14.73 2.73 2.53
N ILE A 43 -13.57 2.26 2.08
CA ILE A 43 -13.41 1.62 0.77
C ILE A 43 -14.07 0.23 0.76
N ASN A 44 -13.99 -0.51 1.87
CA ASN A 44 -14.41 -1.91 1.98
C ASN A 44 -15.93 -2.15 1.76
N SER A 45 -16.72 -1.08 1.66
CA SER A 45 -18.17 -1.15 1.44
C SER A 45 -18.59 -1.01 -0.03
N GLN A 46 -17.63 -0.90 -0.96
CA GLN A 46 -17.90 -0.76 -2.40
C GLN A 46 -17.45 -1.99 -3.20
N ASN A 47 -16.94 -1.81 -4.42
CA ASN A 47 -16.42 -2.87 -5.30
C ASN A 47 -14.96 -3.27 -4.98
N HIS A 48 -14.32 -2.53 -4.08
CA HIS A 48 -12.93 -2.69 -3.70
C HIS A 48 -12.80 -2.82 -2.20
N LYS A 49 -11.66 -3.35 -1.77
CA LYS A 49 -11.25 -3.52 -0.40
C LYS A 49 -9.79 -3.13 -0.23
N VAL A 50 -9.43 -2.75 0.98
CA VAL A 50 -8.06 -2.52 1.39
C VAL A 50 -7.41 -3.88 1.60
N GLY A 51 -6.33 -4.13 0.87
CA GLY A 51 -5.50 -5.33 1.03
C GLY A 51 -4.60 -5.22 2.25
N ASN A 52 -3.72 -4.22 2.23
CA ASN A 52 -2.84 -3.90 3.34
C ASN A 52 -2.55 -2.41 3.29
N ALA A 53 -2.26 -1.80 4.43
CA ALA A 53 -1.94 -0.38 4.50
C ALA A 53 -1.02 -0.07 5.67
N PHE A 54 -0.14 0.91 5.45
CA PHE A 54 0.54 1.64 6.51
C PHE A 54 -0.09 3.03 6.62
N CYS A 55 -0.82 3.26 7.71
CA CYS A 55 -1.28 4.60 8.08
C CYS A 55 -0.30 5.26 9.06
N ARG A 56 -0.24 6.58 9.01
CA ARG A 56 0.57 7.40 9.92
C ARG A 56 0.11 7.22 11.38
N ALA A 57 1.07 7.12 12.30
CA ALA A 57 0.79 7.17 13.74
C ALA A 57 0.80 8.62 14.28
N SER A 58 1.75 9.46 13.83
CA SER A 58 1.97 10.81 14.38
C SER A 58 2.26 11.91 13.34
N SER A 59 2.56 11.54 12.10
CA SER A 59 2.93 12.48 11.03
C SER A 59 1.70 13.08 10.33
N ARG A 60 1.86 14.27 9.74
CA ARG A 60 0.76 14.98 9.03
C ARG A 60 0.41 14.34 7.67
N HIS A 61 1.41 13.82 6.94
CA HIS A 61 1.28 13.33 5.57
C HIS A 61 1.98 11.96 5.40
N GLY A 62 1.83 11.33 4.23
CA GLY A 62 2.38 10.01 3.91
C GLY A 62 1.34 8.89 3.81
N GLY A 63 1.78 7.69 4.12
CA GLY A 63 0.99 6.46 4.03
C GLY A 63 1.17 5.72 2.69
N ALA A 64 0.97 4.41 2.75
CA ALA A 64 0.96 3.50 1.61
C ALA A 64 -0.17 2.49 1.79
N ALA A 65 -0.88 2.16 0.73
CA ALA A 65 -1.96 1.18 0.75
C ALA A 65 -2.02 0.40 -0.55
N ILE A 66 -2.51 -0.83 -0.47
CA ILE A 66 -2.90 -1.64 -1.61
C ILE A 66 -4.42 -1.75 -1.56
N ILE A 67 -5.09 -1.35 -2.63
CA ILE A 67 -6.54 -1.43 -2.78
C ILE A 67 -6.83 -2.36 -3.95
N MET A 68 -7.82 -3.23 -3.81
CA MET A 68 -8.09 -4.27 -4.80
C MET A 68 -9.56 -4.61 -4.90
N ARG A 69 -9.97 -5.16 -6.04
CA ARG A 69 -11.34 -5.62 -6.25
C ARG A 69 -11.72 -6.72 -5.23
N ASN A 70 -12.98 -6.76 -4.81
CA ASN A 70 -13.43 -7.61 -3.70
C ASN A 70 -13.24 -9.12 -3.94
N ASP A 71 -13.29 -9.57 -5.19
CA ASP A 71 -13.15 -10.96 -5.61
C ASP A 71 -11.70 -11.46 -5.65
N ILE A 72 -10.72 -10.56 -5.47
CA ILE A 72 -9.30 -10.92 -5.42
C ILE A 72 -8.97 -11.46 -4.02
N SER A 73 -8.48 -12.69 -3.96
CA SER A 73 -8.00 -13.32 -2.72
C SER A 73 -6.51 -13.06 -2.52
N PHE A 74 -6.14 -12.73 -1.28
CA PHE A 74 -4.78 -12.36 -0.91
C PHE A 74 -4.52 -12.70 0.57
N ASN A 75 -3.26 -12.71 0.94
CA ASN A 75 -2.78 -12.73 2.32
C ASN A 75 -2.00 -11.44 2.59
N GLU A 76 -2.24 -10.80 3.73
CA GLU A 76 -1.45 -9.65 4.17
C GLU A 76 -0.04 -10.07 4.57
N LEU A 77 0.96 -9.31 4.14
CA LEU A 77 2.37 -9.49 4.55
C LEU A 77 2.72 -8.43 5.58
N ASN A 78 2.18 -8.61 6.79
CA ASN A 78 2.27 -7.64 7.87
C ASN A 78 3.71 -7.47 8.38
N GLU A 79 4.50 -8.53 8.31
CA GLU A 79 5.93 -8.53 8.58
C GLU A 79 6.68 -7.53 7.70
N LEU A 80 6.38 -7.46 6.40
CA LEU A 80 6.98 -6.47 5.49
C LEU A 80 6.46 -5.06 5.77
N ARG A 81 5.15 -4.92 6.06
CA ARG A 81 4.60 -3.63 6.50
C ARG A 81 5.30 -3.13 7.75
N ASN A 82 5.62 -3.99 8.70
CA ASN A 82 6.24 -3.65 9.97
C ASN A 82 7.69 -3.14 9.83
N LEU A 83 8.34 -3.39 8.68
CA LEU A 83 9.61 -2.74 8.31
C LEU A 83 9.44 -1.25 8.00
N SER A 84 8.19 -0.75 7.90
CA SER A 84 7.91 0.67 7.78
C SER A 84 8.48 1.42 8.98
N PHE A 85 9.41 2.33 8.72
CA PHE A 85 10.01 3.17 9.73
C PHE A 85 9.52 4.62 9.58
N ASP A 86 8.99 5.18 10.67
CA ASP A 86 8.35 6.50 10.63
C ASP A 86 9.32 7.54 10.04
N LYS A 87 8.78 8.40 9.17
CA LYS A 87 9.51 9.37 8.34
C LYS A 87 10.52 8.83 7.30
N LYS A 88 10.82 7.53 7.20
CA LYS A 88 11.82 7.01 6.23
C LYS A 88 11.25 6.19 5.07
N ILE A 89 10.34 5.26 5.34
CA ILE A 89 9.76 4.39 4.31
C ILE A 89 8.36 3.92 4.75
N LYS A 90 7.43 3.86 3.79
CA LYS A 90 6.03 3.45 4.01
C LYS A 90 5.81 2.25 3.12
N ILE A 91 5.39 1.14 3.71
CA ILE A 91 5.27 -0.14 3.02
C ILE A 91 3.86 -0.67 3.25
N ALA A 92 3.21 -1.12 2.18
CA ALA A 92 2.06 -2.00 2.27
C ALA A 92 2.32 -3.21 1.37
N ALA A 93 2.03 -4.41 1.84
CA ALA A 93 2.39 -5.63 1.12
C ALA A 93 1.33 -6.73 1.25
N VAL A 94 1.09 -7.43 0.13
CA VAL A 94 0.19 -8.59 0.07
C VAL A 94 0.77 -9.67 -0.85
N ARG A 95 0.43 -10.93 -0.58
CA ARG A 95 0.61 -12.04 -1.52
C ARG A 95 -0.73 -12.37 -2.16
N LEU A 96 -0.80 -12.43 -3.49
CA LEU A 96 -2.03 -12.83 -4.18
C LEU A 96 -2.17 -14.36 -4.13
N ASN A 97 -3.32 -14.90 -3.74
CA ASN A 97 -3.40 -16.34 -3.43
C ASN A 97 -3.46 -17.22 -4.69
N LYS A 98 -3.99 -16.69 -5.79
CA LYS A 98 -4.14 -17.42 -7.06
C LYS A 98 -2.98 -17.21 -8.02
N LEU A 99 -2.05 -16.32 -7.69
CA LEU A 99 -0.93 -15.92 -8.53
C LEU A 99 0.34 -16.04 -7.71
N ASN A 100 1.47 -16.45 -8.29
CA ASN A 100 2.73 -16.41 -7.58
C ASN A 100 3.31 -14.98 -7.58
N ILE A 101 2.55 -14.02 -7.04
CA ILE A 101 2.85 -12.59 -7.06
C ILE A 101 2.75 -12.03 -5.64
N ILE A 102 3.83 -11.38 -5.22
CA ILE A 102 3.85 -10.47 -4.07
C ILE A 102 3.74 -9.05 -4.61
N LEU A 103 2.77 -8.30 -4.11
CA LEU A 103 2.57 -6.90 -4.46
C LEU A 103 2.99 -6.03 -3.27
N ILE A 104 3.89 -5.08 -3.51
CA ILE A 104 4.43 -4.19 -2.50
C ILE A 104 4.29 -2.75 -2.98
N ALA A 105 3.54 -1.93 -2.23
CA ALA A 105 3.48 -0.50 -2.41
C ALA A 105 4.48 0.17 -1.47
N ILE A 106 5.49 0.85 -2.04
CA ILE A 106 6.56 1.51 -1.28
C ILE A 106 6.53 3.00 -1.55
N TYR A 107 6.69 3.79 -0.50
CA TYR A 107 6.89 5.22 -0.61
C TYR A 107 8.04 5.74 0.25
N ARG A 108 8.93 6.51 -0.39
CA ARG A 108 10.02 7.26 0.23
C ARG A 108 9.63 8.75 0.31
N PRO A 109 9.54 9.34 1.52
CA PRO A 109 9.33 10.78 1.64
C PRO A 109 10.44 11.59 0.96
N PRO A 110 10.12 12.76 0.39
CA PRO A 110 11.11 13.61 -0.28
C PRO A 110 12.30 13.99 0.61
N SER A 111 12.04 14.19 1.91
CA SER A 111 13.03 14.62 2.90
C SER A 111 13.73 13.48 3.65
N SER A 112 13.42 12.22 3.35
CA SER A 112 14.08 11.09 4.02
C SER A 112 15.43 10.79 3.38
N ASP A 113 16.42 10.46 4.21
CA ASP A 113 17.72 9.99 3.76
C ASP A 113 17.62 8.72 2.89
N ILE A 114 18.40 8.68 1.81
CA ILE A 114 18.39 7.58 0.85
C ILE A 114 19.02 6.30 1.41
N HIS A 115 20.02 6.38 2.29
CA HIS A 115 20.73 5.20 2.77
C HIS A 115 19.85 4.30 3.64
N PRO A 116 19.11 4.80 4.65
CA PRO A 116 18.15 3.99 5.37
C PRO A 116 17.03 3.44 4.48
N PHE A 117 16.61 4.21 3.46
CA PHE A 117 15.60 3.73 2.52
C PHE A 117 16.10 2.51 1.73
N LEU A 118 17.32 2.59 1.18
CA LEU A 118 17.92 1.49 0.42
C LEU A 118 18.17 0.26 1.31
N SER A 119 18.68 0.46 2.53
CA SER A 119 18.88 -0.63 3.48
C SER A 119 17.59 -1.38 3.79
N ILE A 120 16.49 -0.66 4.06
CA ILE A 120 15.20 -1.31 4.34
C ILE A 120 14.62 -1.95 3.08
N LEU A 121 14.83 -1.36 1.90
CA LEU A 121 14.41 -1.95 0.64
C LEU A 121 15.13 -3.29 0.40
N ASP A 122 16.43 -3.37 0.68
CA ASP A 122 17.20 -4.61 0.61
C ASP A 122 16.64 -5.65 1.58
N ASP A 123 16.36 -5.27 2.83
CA ASP A 123 15.74 -6.17 3.84
C ASP A 123 14.38 -6.72 3.37
N VAL A 124 13.53 -5.86 2.77
CA VAL A 124 12.23 -6.26 2.21
C VAL A 124 12.41 -7.30 1.10
N LEU A 125 13.36 -7.07 0.19
CA LEU A 125 13.63 -7.97 -0.94
C LEU A 125 14.20 -9.31 -0.47
N GLU A 126 15.09 -9.31 0.51
CA GLU A 126 15.66 -10.52 1.11
C GLU A 126 14.59 -11.36 1.82
N SER A 127 13.71 -10.73 2.62
CA SER A 127 12.54 -11.41 3.21
C SER A 127 11.64 -12.01 2.13
N CYS A 128 11.40 -11.28 1.04
CA CYS A 128 10.59 -11.80 -0.06
C CYS A 128 11.21 -13.03 -0.72
N TYR A 129 12.53 -13.01 -0.91
CA TYR A 129 13.25 -14.11 -1.55
C TYR A 129 13.27 -15.36 -0.66
N THR A 130 13.62 -15.20 0.61
CA THR A 130 13.81 -16.30 1.58
C THR A 130 12.52 -16.94 2.07
N GLU A 131 11.42 -16.19 2.16
CA GLU A 131 10.16 -16.73 2.70
C GLU A 131 9.20 -17.24 1.61
N TYR A 132 9.34 -16.74 0.37
CA TYR A 132 8.32 -16.95 -0.66
C TYR A 132 8.85 -17.40 -2.02
N CYS A 133 10.16 -17.31 -2.28
CA CYS A 133 10.76 -17.66 -3.57
C CYS A 133 11.75 -18.83 -3.51
N SER A 134 12.28 -19.16 -2.33
CA SER A 134 13.20 -20.28 -2.11
C SER A 134 12.52 -21.64 -2.02
#